data_AF-A0A6M1YJR7-F1
#
_entry.id   AF-A0A6M1YJR7-F1
#
_cell.length_a   1.000
_cell.length_b   1.000
_cell.length_c   1.000
_cell.angle_alpha   90.00
_cell.angle_beta   90.00
_cell.angle_gamma   90.00
#
_symmetry.space_group_name_H-M   'P 1'
#
loop_
_entity.id
_entity.type
_entity.pdbx_description
1 polymer ?
#
loop_
_entity_poly.entity_id
_entity_poly.type
_entity_poly.pdbx_seq_one_letter_code
_entity_poly.pdbx_strand_id
1 'polypeptide(L)'
;LTDTYIIVICPQKSKIIEGIIESKSKLATTQKSKLLLYILLKITQDFTTKIKQVRNAVIAQEQQMQAVTNKAIVVLTKNEEILNQYLFSLVPLRNVLEAIFSGRYISLYEKDYDLLQDLMIAVKQSEDLCSISVKSIRSLRDSYQILFTNDVNKTIKLLTAITIIFTIPTIIASIYGMNVKLPFATNPHAFLILINITIVISLISVFIFARKKWL
;
A
#
# COMPACT_ATOMS: atom_id res chain seq x y z
N LEU A 1 15.11 26.49 26.59
CA LEU A 1 16.31 26.27 27.42
C LEU A 1 16.43 27.44 28.38
N THR A 2 16.70 27.22 29.65
CA THR A 2 17.11 28.31 30.57
C THR A 2 18.64 28.38 30.64
N ASP A 3 19.16 29.45 31.23
CA ASP A 3 20.60 29.67 31.41
C ASP A 3 21.30 28.59 32.26
N THR A 4 20.54 27.71 32.90
CA THR A 4 21.06 26.59 33.71
C THR A 4 20.43 25.24 33.42
N TYR A 5 19.18 25.17 32.92
CA TYR A 5 18.46 23.90 32.78
C TYR A 5 17.94 23.63 31.37
N ILE A 6 17.93 22.34 30.99
CA ILE A 6 17.16 21.83 29.86
C ILE A 6 15.88 21.23 30.42
N ILE A 7 14.73 21.78 29.99
CA ILE A 7 13.41 21.29 30.36
C ILE A 7 12.85 20.56 29.14
N VAL A 8 12.58 19.27 29.29
CA VAL A 8 11.88 18.46 28.29
C VAL A 8 10.47 18.23 28.80
N ILE A 9 9.47 18.71 28.06
CA ILE A 9 8.06 18.54 28.39
C ILE A 9 7.49 17.50 27.43
N CYS A 10 6.99 16.39 27.99
CA CYS A 10 6.33 15.34 27.22
C CYS A 10 4.89 15.16 27.73
N PRO A 11 3.88 15.12 26.84
CA PRO A 11 2.50 14.88 27.25
C PRO A 11 2.27 13.47 27.81
N GLN A 12 3.14 12.51 27.47
CA GLN A 12 3.14 11.14 27.96
C GLN A 12 4.56 10.71 28.31
N LYS A 13 4.70 9.67 29.14
CA LYS A 13 6.01 9.09 29.47
C LYS A 13 6.71 8.61 28.20
N SER A 14 7.92 9.14 27.98
CA SER A 14 8.73 8.81 26.81
C SER A 14 9.77 7.76 27.17
N LYS A 15 9.67 6.57 26.55
CA LYS A 15 10.66 5.49 26.69
C LYS A 15 12.07 5.91 26.27
N ILE A 16 12.17 6.86 25.33
CA ILE A 16 13.44 7.42 24.89
C ILE A 16 14.10 8.18 26.03
N ILE A 17 13.33 9.02 26.73
CA ILE A 17 13.84 9.82 27.85
C ILE A 17 14.16 8.93 29.05
N GLU A 18 13.29 7.96 29.36
CA GLU A 18 13.57 6.96 30.41
C GLU A 18 14.85 6.19 30.11
N GLY A 19 15.03 5.72 28.87
CA GLY A 19 16.26 5.03 28.45
C GLY A 19 17.51 5.91 28.55
N ILE A 20 17.41 7.22 28.26
CA ILE A 20 18.53 8.15 28.43
C ILE A 20 18.88 8.32 29.91
N ILE A 21 17.89 8.44 30.79
CA ILE A 21 18.08 8.58 32.25
C ILE A 21 18.67 7.29 32.84
N GLU A 22 18.13 6.13 32.48
CA GLU A 22 18.55 4.81 32.98
C GLU A 22 19.94 4.41 32.49
N SER A 23 20.30 4.80 31.25
CA SER A 23 21.59 4.44 30.66
C SER A 23 22.81 4.99 31.42
N LYS A 24 22.60 5.89 32.42
CA LYS A 24 23.65 6.61 33.16
C LYS A 24 24.79 7.05 32.23
N SER A 25 24.42 7.46 31.01
CA SER A 25 25.42 7.74 29.99
C SER A 25 26.39 8.80 30.53
N LYS A 26 27.67 8.69 30.17
CA LYS A 26 28.72 9.68 30.49
C LYS A 26 28.46 11.06 29.85
N LEU A 27 27.21 11.43 29.59
CA LEU A 27 26.84 12.77 29.19
C LEU A 27 26.95 13.68 30.41
N ALA A 28 28.01 14.46 30.43
CA ALA A 28 28.10 15.60 31.32
C ALA A 28 26.93 16.55 30.99
N THR A 29 25.97 16.65 31.90
CA THR A 29 24.81 17.55 31.82
C THR A 29 25.19 19.03 31.74
N THR A 30 26.47 19.34 31.92
CA THR A 30 27.08 20.66 31.70
C THR A 30 27.12 21.09 30.23
N GLN A 31 27.06 20.16 29.26
CA GLN A 31 27.07 20.49 27.82
C GLN A 31 25.65 20.44 27.22
N LYS A 32 24.94 21.58 27.26
CA LYS A 32 23.53 21.69 26.86
C LYS A 32 23.27 21.35 25.38
N SER A 33 24.07 21.92 24.48
CA SER A 33 24.04 21.66 23.04
C SER A 33 24.16 20.17 22.75
N LYS A 34 25.17 19.53 23.35
CA LYS A 34 25.42 18.10 23.22
C LYS A 34 24.29 17.22 23.74
N LEU A 35 23.69 17.56 24.89
CA LEU A 35 22.55 16.81 25.41
C LEU A 35 21.33 16.91 24.47
N LEU A 36 21.05 18.10 23.92
CA LEU A 36 19.99 18.29 22.94
C LEU A 36 20.23 17.45 21.69
N LEU A 37 21.42 17.54 21.09
CA LEU A 37 21.79 16.77 19.90
C LEU A 37 21.71 15.26 20.16
N TYR A 38 22.11 14.81 21.34
CA TYR A 38 22.00 13.41 21.74
C TYR A 38 20.55 12.92 21.86
N ILE A 39 19.67 13.72 22.46
CA ILE A 39 18.23 13.41 22.54
C ILE A 39 17.64 13.33 21.13
N LEU A 40 17.95 14.30 20.26
CA LEU A 40 17.47 14.31 18.88
C LEU A 40 18.02 13.11 18.09
N LEU A 41 19.28 12.72 18.30
CA LEU A 41 19.85 11.51 17.71
C LEU A 41 19.10 10.26 18.14
N LYS A 42 18.76 10.13 19.43
CA LYS A 42 17.97 8.99 19.92
C LYS A 42 16.57 8.94 19.35
N ILE A 43 15.93 10.10 19.19
CA ILE A 43 14.63 10.22 18.51
C ILE A 43 14.74 9.78 17.05
N THR A 44 15.72 10.29 16.31
CA THR A 44 15.97 9.91 14.92
C THR A 44 16.20 8.41 14.77
N GLN A 45 17.00 7.80 15.65
CA GLN A 45 17.25 6.35 15.66
C GLN A 45 15.97 5.52 15.89
N ASP A 46 15.07 5.99 16.75
CA ASP A 46 13.78 5.34 16.97
C ASP A 46 12.90 5.43 15.71
N PHE A 47 12.80 6.63 15.10
CA PHE A 47 12.12 6.79 13.80
C PHE A 47 12.67 5.84 12.73
N THR A 48 14.00 5.77 12.56
CA THR A 48 14.63 4.86 11.59
C THR A 48 14.22 3.41 11.86
N THR A 49 14.22 2.98 13.12
CA THR A 49 13.82 1.63 13.51
C THR A 49 12.36 1.35 13.19
N LYS A 50 11.46 2.29 13.50
CA LYS A 50 10.01 2.16 13.21
C LYS A 50 9.73 2.12 11.73
N ILE A 51 10.37 2.96 10.92
CA ILE A 51 10.26 2.94 9.46
C ILE A 51 10.70 1.58 8.91
N LYS A 52 11.84 1.04 9.39
CA LYS A 52 12.33 -0.29 8.99
C LYS A 52 11.34 -1.40 9.38
N GLN A 53 10.73 -1.33 10.55
CA GLN A 53 9.72 -2.30 11.00
C GLN A 53 8.50 -2.31 10.06
N VAL A 54 7.95 -1.14 9.73
CA VAL A 54 6.82 -1.03 8.80
C VAL A 54 7.20 -1.54 7.41
N ARG A 55 8.35 -1.14 6.89
CA ARG A 55 8.85 -1.60 5.58
C ARG A 55 9.00 -3.12 5.54
N ASN A 56 9.62 -3.72 6.55
CA ASN A 56 9.84 -5.16 6.59
C ASN A 56 8.53 -5.94 6.75
N ALA A 57 7.55 -5.40 7.48
CA ALA A 57 6.21 -5.98 7.58
C ALA A 57 5.50 -6.01 6.21
N VAL A 58 5.63 -4.94 5.42
CA VAL A 58 5.07 -4.89 4.05
C VAL A 58 5.74 -5.93 3.15
N ILE A 59 7.07 -6.04 3.18
CA ILE A 59 7.82 -7.02 2.36
C ILE A 59 7.45 -8.46 2.75
N ALA A 60 7.33 -8.74 4.05
CA ALA A 60 6.93 -10.06 4.52
C ALA A 60 5.50 -10.43 4.06
N GLN A 61 4.59 -9.45 4.07
CA GLN A 61 3.23 -9.65 3.59
C GLN A 61 3.18 -9.92 2.08
N GLU A 62 4.00 -9.21 1.29
CA GLU A 62 4.12 -9.42 -0.15
C GLU A 62 4.54 -10.87 -0.47
N GLN A 63 5.51 -11.43 0.27
CA GLN A 63 6.00 -12.79 0.06
C GLN A 63 4.99 -13.88 0.42
N GLN A 64 4.09 -13.62 1.37
CA GLN A 64 3.13 -14.61 1.85
C GLN A 64 1.82 -14.64 1.04
N MET A 65 1.47 -13.56 0.34
CA MET A 65 0.19 -13.48 -0.36
C MET A 65 0.28 -14.01 -1.79
N GLN A 66 -0.29 -15.19 -2.02
CA GLN A 66 -0.48 -15.76 -3.37
C GLN A 66 -1.63 -15.08 -4.15
N ALA A 67 -2.58 -14.43 -3.46
CA ALA A 67 -3.74 -13.78 -4.06
C ALA A 67 -4.03 -12.41 -3.42
N VAL A 68 -4.39 -11.43 -4.24
CA VAL A 68 -4.72 -10.07 -3.79
C VAL A 68 -6.09 -10.07 -3.12
N THR A 69 -6.14 -9.69 -1.83
CA THR A 69 -7.38 -9.59 -1.05
C THR A 69 -7.66 -8.14 -0.68
N ASN A 70 -8.94 -7.75 -0.55
CA ASN A 70 -9.33 -6.41 -0.05
C ASN A 70 -8.63 -6.02 1.26
N LYS A 71 -8.44 -6.99 2.17
CA LYS A 71 -7.72 -6.79 3.43
C LYS A 71 -6.26 -6.34 3.21
N ALA A 72 -5.59 -6.83 2.17
CA ALA A 72 -4.22 -6.45 1.85
C ALA A 72 -4.13 -4.97 1.48
N ILE A 73 -5.03 -4.50 0.62
CA ILE A 73 -5.10 -3.10 0.19
C ILE A 73 -5.34 -2.19 1.40
N VAL A 74 -6.22 -2.57 2.33
CA VAL A 74 -6.47 -1.80 3.56
C VAL A 74 -5.21 -1.73 4.44
N VAL A 75 -4.49 -2.83 4.61
CA VAL A 75 -3.25 -2.85 5.40
C VAL A 75 -2.16 -2.00 4.75
N LEU A 76 -1.99 -2.08 3.42
CA LEU A 76 -1.05 -1.23 2.69
C LEU A 76 -1.38 0.26 2.86
N THR A 77 -2.65 0.64 2.76
CA THR A 77 -3.08 2.03 2.97
C THR A 77 -2.79 2.50 4.40
N LYS A 78 -3.03 1.68 5.42
CA LYS A 78 -2.68 2.01 6.82
C LYS A 78 -1.18 2.20 7.01
N ASN A 79 -0.37 1.31 6.44
CA ASN A 79 1.09 1.43 6.51
C ASN A 79 1.60 2.67 5.78
N GLU A 80 1.01 3.00 4.62
CA GLU A 80 1.30 4.25 3.89
C GLU A 80 0.99 5.48 4.76
N GLU A 81 -0.16 5.51 5.43
CA GLU A 81 -0.56 6.61 6.31
C GLU A 81 0.43 6.80 7.46
N ILE A 82 0.84 5.71 8.13
CA ILE A 82 1.84 5.75 9.21
C ILE A 82 3.16 6.35 8.71
N LEU A 83 3.65 5.92 7.54
CA LEU A 83 4.89 6.45 6.98
C LEU A 83 4.77 7.92 6.55
N ASN A 84 3.61 8.33 6.02
CA ASN A 84 3.36 9.75 5.73
C ASN A 84 3.39 10.60 7.02
N GLN A 85 2.81 10.10 8.13
CA GLN A 85 2.89 10.78 9.43
C GLN A 85 4.34 10.91 9.92
N TYR A 86 5.19 9.91 9.70
CA TYR A 86 6.63 10.01 9.99
C TYR A 86 7.33 11.04 9.11
N LEU A 87 7.02 11.11 7.81
CA LEU A 87 7.56 12.17 6.93
C LEU A 87 7.14 13.57 7.39
N PHE A 88 5.88 13.75 7.79
CA PHE A 88 5.38 15.02 8.34
C PHE A 88 6.12 15.46 9.62
N SER A 89 6.77 14.53 10.33
CA SER A 89 7.58 14.82 11.51
C SER A 89 9.07 15.00 11.20
N LEU A 90 9.62 14.20 10.29
CA LEU A 90 11.04 14.21 9.91
C LEU A 90 11.44 15.45 9.09
N VAL A 91 10.57 15.90 8.18
CA VAL A 91 10.86 17.09 7.34
C VAL A 91 11.02 18.36 8.18
N PRO A 92 10.07 18.70 9.09
CA PRO A 92 10.29 19.82 10.01
C PRO A 92 11.51 19.65 10.91
N LEU A 93 11.79 18.43 11.40
CA LEU A 93 12.98 18.16 12.21
C LEU A 93 14.27 18.47 11.43
N ARG A 94 14.37 18.05 10.16
CA ARG A 94 15.51 18.40 9.29
C ARG A 94 15.65 19.91 9.14
N ASN A 95 14.56 20.62 8.86
CA ASN A 95 14.57 22.07 8.68
C ASN A 95 15.04 22.81 9.96
N VAL A 96 14.64 22.32 11.14
CA VAL A 96 15.10 22.85 12.43
C VAL A 96 16.60 22.60 12.60
N LEU A 97 17.10 21.41 12.25
CA LEU A 97 18.54 21.11 12.33
C LEU A 97 19.38 21.96 11.36
N GLU A 98 18.90 22.18 10.13
CA GLU A 98 19.54 23.09 9.16
C GLU A 98 19.58 24.54 9.68
N ALA A 99 18.52 24.97 10.35
CA ALA A 99 18.47 26.30 10.95
C ALA A 99 19.37 26.43 12.20
N ILE A 100 19.54 25.35 12.97
CA ILE A 100 20.54 25.28 14.05
C ILE A 100 21.96 25.33 13.45
N PHE A 101 22.22 24.57 12.38
CA PHE A 101 23.52 24.53 11.70
C PHE A 101 23.94 25.89 11.12
N SER A 102 22.98 26.64 10.56
CA SER A 102 23.21 28.01 10.08
C SER A 102 23.34 29.07 11.19
N GLY A 103 23.32 28.67 12.46
CA GLY A 103 23.56 29.56 13.61
C GLY A 103 22.37 30.41 14.04
N ARG A 104 21.15 30.15 13.55
CA ARG A 104 19.96 30.99 13.85
C ARG A 104 19.38 30.81 15.24
N TYR A 105 19.63 29.68 15.90
CA TYR A 105 18.94 29.31 17.14
C TYR A 105 19.84 29.05 18.36
N ILE A 106 21.05 28.53 18.16
CA ILE A 106 21.97 28.15 19.23
C ILE A 106 23.40 28.43 18.76
N SER A 107 24.22 29.06 19.60
CA SER A 107 25.67 29.12 19.38
C SER A 107 26.26 27.76 19.78
N LEU A 108 26.66 26.96 18.79
CA LEU A 108 27.34 25.68 19.03
C LEU A 108 28.83 25.92 19.27
N TYR A 109 29.42 25.11 20.16
CA TYR A 109 30.86 24.99 20.23
C TYR A 109 31.36 24.27 18.98
N GLU A 110 32.58 24.59 18.55
CA GLU A 110 33.22 24.00 17.35
C GLU A 110 33.18 22.46 17.36
N LYS A 111 33.30 21.83 18.54
CA LYS A 111 33.24 20.38 18.74
C LYS A 111 31.85 19.75 18.62
N ASP A 112 30.77 20.55 18.64
CA ASP A 112 29.41 20.05 18.52
C ASP A 112 28.91 20.06 17.06
N TYR A 113 29.65 20.71 16.14
CA TYR A 113 29.31 20.74 14.72
C TYR A 113 29.37 19.36 14.07
N ASP A 114 30.38 18.54 14.40
CA ASP A 114 30.50 17.18 13.89
C ASP A 114 29.27 16.33 14.27
N LEU A 115 28.85 16.41 15.55
CA LEU A 115 27.67 15.68 16.04
C LEU A 115 26.38 16.16 15.38
N LEU A 116 26.26 17.47 15.15
CA LEU A 116 25.12 18.04 14.43
C LEU A 116 25.10 17.57 12.97
N GLN A 117 26.26 17.52 12.31
CA GLN A 117 26.37 17.05 10.94
C GLN A 117 25.99 15.56 10.82
N ASP A 118 26.48 14.72 11.73
CA ASP A 118 26.09 13.30 11.81
C ASP A 118 24.57 13.14 12.01
N LEU A 119 23.99 13.96 12.89
CA LEU A 119 22.54 13.97 13.13
C LEU A 119 21.76 14.39 11.88
N MET A 120 22.20 15.44 11.18
CA MET A 120 21.58 15.88 9.93
C MET A 120 21.61 14.79 8.87
N ILE A 121 22.76 14.09 8.72
CA ILE A 121 22.89 12.94 7.82
C ILE A 121 21.90 11.84 8.23
N ALA A 122 21.82 11.48 9.51
CA ALA A 122 20.92 10.44 10.00
C ALA A 122 19.42 10.78 9.79
N VAL A 123 19.03 12.04 10.01
CA VAL A 123 17.66 12.52 9.73
C VAL A 123 17.37 12.46 8.24
N LYS A 124 18.31 12.91 7.39
CA LYS A 124 18.13 12.87 5.94
C LYS A 124 17.99 11.43 5.42
N GLN A 125 18.83 10.52 5.91
CA GLN A 125 18.71 9.09 5.59
C GLN A 125 17.36 8.50 6.02
N SER A 126 16.84 8.91 7.19
CA SER A 126 15.53 8.46 7.66
C SER A 126 14.39 9.01 6.82
N GLU A 127 14.46 10.28 6.41
CA GLU A 127 13.51 10.91 5.48
C GLU A 127 13.52 10.18 4.13
N ASP A 128 14.70 9.94 3.56
CA ASP A 128 14.83 9.27 2.26
C ASP A 128 14.31 7.83 2.31
N LEU A 129 14.67 7.08 3.38
CA LEU A 129 14.14 5.73 3.60
C LEU A 129 12.61 5.72 3.71
N CYS A 130 12.04 6.69 4.43
CA CYS A 130 10.60 6.81 4.59
C CYS A 130 9.91 7.16 3.26
N SER A 131 10.46 8.11 2.51
CA SER A 131 9.96 8.53 1.19
C SER A 131 9.99 7.39 0.17
N ILE A 132 11.09 6.65 0.10
CA ILE A 132 11.21 5.47 -0.77
C ILE A 132 10.19 4.39 -0.35
N SER A 133 10.02 4.17 0.95
CA SER A 133 9.06 3.18 1.47
C SER A 133 7.61 3.55 1.13
N VAL A 134 7.22 4.83 1.25
CA VAL A 134 5.90 5.31 0.81
C VAL A 134 5.70 5.07 -0.69
N LYS A 135 6.68 5.43 -1.53
CA LYS A 135 6.60 5.21 -2.98
C LYS A 135 6.47 3.72 -3.32
N SER A 136 7.21 2.86 -2.63
CA SER A 136 7.14 1.41 -2.80
C SER A 136 5.78 0.84 -2.42
N ILE A 137 5.20 1.27 -1.29
CA ILE A 137 3.87 0.84 -0.85
C ILE A 137 2.79 1.29 -1.85
N ARG A 138 2.87 2.53 -2.36
CA ARG A 138 1.94 3.02 -3.38
C ARG A 138 2.00 2.17 -4.65
N SER A 139 3.20 1.95 -5.17
CA SER A 139 3.42 1.10 -6.35
C SER A 139 2.84 -0.32 -6.16
N LEU A 140 3.06 -0.90 -4.98
CA LEU A 140 2.51 -2.22 -4.64
C LEU A 140 0.98 -2.20 -4.56
N ARG A 141 0.39 -1.19 -3.93
CA ARG A 141 -1.08 -1.04 -3.86
C ARG A 141 -1.69 -0.88 -5.25
N ASP A 142 -1.09 -0.07 -6.11
CA ASP A 142 -1.59 0.18 -7.47
C ASP A 142 -1.50 -1.11 -8.30
N SER A 143 -0.41 -1.88 -8.15
CA SER A 143 -0.27 -3.21 -8.76
C SER A 143 -1.37 -4.18 -8.30
N TYR A 144 -1.69 -4.16 -6.99
CA TYR A 144 -2.76 -4.97 -6.43
C TYR A 144 -4.14 -4.56 -6.97
N GLN A 145 -4.40 -3.27 -7.15
CA GLN A 145 -5.64 -2.78 -7.77
C GLN A 145 -5.78 -3.24 -9.22
N ILE A 146 -4.69 -3.27 -9.98
CA ILE A 146 -4.68 -3.79 -11.36
C ILE A 146 -5.04 -5.29 -11.38
N LEU A 147 -4.41 -6.08 -10.51
CA LEU A 147 -4.69 -7.52 -10.41
C LEU A 147 -6.15 -7.77 -10.01
N PHE A 148 -6.65 -7.05 -9.01
CA PHE A 148 -8.05 -7.14 -8.60
C PHE A 148 -9.02 -6.80 -9.74
N THR A 149 -8.73 -5.72 -10.48
CA THR A 149 -9.54 -5.30 -11.64
C THR A 149 -9.52 -6.37 -12.74
N ASN A 150 -8.39 -7.02 -12.96
CA ASN A 150 -8.27 -8.12 -13.92
C ASN A 150 -9.09 -9.34 -13.51
N ASP A 151 -9.09 -9.71 -12.23
CA ASP A 151 -9.88 -10.83 -11.71
C ASP A 151 -11.39 -10.56 -11.82
N VAL A 152 -11.83 -9.33 -11.51
CA VAL A 152 -13.22 -8.90 -11.71
C VAL A 152 -13.59 -8.95 -13.20
N ASN A 153 -12.74 -8.41 -14.07
CA ASN A 153 -12.97 -8.45 -15.52
C ASN A 153 -13.02 -9.88 -16.07
N LYS A 154 -12.20 -10.79 -15.55
CA LYS A 154 -12.24 -12.21 -15.91
C LYS A 154 -13.56 -12.85 -15.49
N THR A 155 -14.03 -12.55 -14.28
CA THR A 155 -15.32 -13.05 -13.76
C THR A 155 -16.50 -12.54 -14.58
N ILE A 156 -16.51 -11.25 -14.94
CA ILE A 156 -17.57 -10.64 -15.77
C ILE A 156 -17.56 -11.24 -17.18
N LYS A 157 -16.39 -11.44 -17.79
CA LYS A 157 -16.26 -12.10 -19.11
C LYS A 157 -16.82 -13.52 -19.08
N LEU A 158 -16.51 -14.29 -18.03
CA LEU A 158 -17.02 -15.64 -17.86
C LEU A 158 -18.55 -15.65 -17.72
N LEU A 159 -19.11 -14.81 -16.84
CA LEU A 159 -20.56 -14.71 -16.64
C LEU A 159 -21.26 -14.29 -17.95
N THR A 160 -20.69 -13.34 -18.68
CA THR A 160 -21.23 -12.86 -19.96
C THR A 160 -21.21 -13.97 -21.01
N ALA A 161 -20.10 -14.71 -21.11
CA ALA A 161 -19.99 -15.84 -22.04
C ALA A 161 -21.04 -16.92 -21.74
N ILE A 162 -21.17 -17.34 -20.47
CA ILE A 162 -22.18 -18.29 -20.02
C ILE A 162 -23.60 -17.80 -20.35
N THR A 163 -23.88 -16.52 -20.08
CA THR A 163 -25.18 -15.90 -20.37
C THR A 163 -25.51 -15.97 -21.86
N ILE A 164 -24.58 -15.60 -22.75
CA ILE A 164 -24.82 -15.63 -24.19
C ILE A 164 -24.99 -17.06 -24.71
N ILE A 165 -24.18 -17.99 -24.21
CA ILE A 165 -24.26 -19.42 -24.56
C ILE A 165 -25.65 -20.00 -24.22
N PHE A 166 -26.25 -19.62 -23.08
CA PHE A 166 -27.59 -20.07 -22.69
C PHE A 166 -28.73 -19.26 -23.33
N THR A 167 -28.52 -17.97 -23.61
CA THR A 167 -29.56 -17.10 -24.18
C THR A 167 -29.97 -17.55 -25.59
N ILE A 168 -29.01 -17.98 -26.42
CA ILE A 168 -29.29 -18.41 -27.79
C ILE A 168 -30.26 -19.61 -27.85
N PRO A 169 -30.00 -20.75 -27.16
CA PRO A 169 -30.95 -21.84 -27.06
C PRO A 169 -32.29 -21.43 -26.47
N THR A 170 -32.28 -20.56 -25.45
CA THR A 170 -33.50 -20.11 -24.77
C THR A 170 -34.41 -19.32 -25.71
N ILE A 171 -33.86 -18.43 -26.54
CA ILE A 171 -34.63 -17.68 -27.54
C ILE A 171 -35.25 -18.63 -28.57
N ILE A 172 -34.48 -19.58 -29.09
CA ILE A 172 -34.97 -20.55 -30.08
C ILE A 172 -36.10 -21.40 -29.48
N ALA A 173 -35.92 -21.90 -28.26
CA ALA A 173 -36.92 -22.68 -27.54
C ALA A 173 -38.18 -21.84 -27.23
N SER A 174 -38.01 -20.56 -26.85
CA SER A 174 -39.12 -19.66 -26.56
C SER A 174 -39.97 -19.39 -27.79
N ILE A 175 -39.35 -19.04 -28.93
CA ILE A 175 -40.07 -18.79 -30.20
C ILE A 175 -40.85 -20.03 -30.63
N TYR A 176 -40.22 -21.20 -30.65
CA TYR A 176 -40.91 -22.44 -31.06
C TYR A 176 -41.83 -23.03 -29.99
N GLY A 177 -41.75 -22.55 -28.75
CA GLY A 177 -42.71 -22.83 -27.68
C GLY A 177 -43.95 -21.94 -27.72
N MET A 178 -44.01 -20.94 -28.61
CA MET A 178 -45.20 -20.11 -28.78
C MET A 178 -46.31 -20.92 -29.47
N ASN A 179 -47.53 -20.83 -28.95
CA ASN A 179 -48.73 -21.46 -29.54
C ASN A 179 -49.22 -20.70 -30.79
N VAL A 180 -48.32 -20.37 -31.72
CA VAL A 180 -48.60 -19.65 -32.97
C VAL A 180 -48.22 -20.56 -34.13
N LYS A 181 -48.95 -20.49 -35.25
CA LYS A 181 -48.60 -21.24 -36.46
C LYS A 181 -47.27 -20.73 -37.01
N LEU A 182 -46.20 -21.48 -36.74
CA LEU A 182 -44.86 -21.21 -37.24
C LEU A 182 -44.56 -22.05 -38.48
N PRO A 183 -43.74 -21.54 -39.41
CA PRO A 183 -43.18 -22.35 -40.47
C PRO A 183 -42.38 -23.53 -39.88
N PHE A 184 -42.38 -24.68 -40.55
CA PHE A 184 -41.79 -25.96 -40.08
C PHE A 184 -42.47 -26.66 -38.89
N ALA A 185 -43.50 -26.10 -38.24
CA ALA A 185 -44.13 -26.72 -37.06
C ALA A 185 -44.84 -28.07 -37.32
N THR A 186 -45.31 -28.32 -38.56
CA THR A 186 -46.01 -29.56 -38.95
C THR A 186 -45.10 -30.68 -39.44
N ASN A 187 -43.78 -30.44 -39.52
CA ASN A 187 -42.82 -31.44 -39.99
C ASN A 187 -42.47 -32.43 -38.85
N PRO A 188 -42.57 -33.76 -39.03
CA PRO A 188 -42.24 -34.75 -38.00
C PRO A 188 -40.77 -34.70 -37.54
N HIS A 189 -39.87 -34.11 -38.34
CA HIS A 189 -38.45 -33.92 -37.98
C HIS A 189 -38.13 -32.53 -37.43
N ALA A 190 -39.11 -31.63 -37.27
CA ALA A 190 -38.89 -30.24 -36.86
C ALA A 190 -38.12 -30.12 -35.54
N PHE A 191 -38.49 -30.93 -34.54
CA PHE A 191 -37.82 -30.96 -33.24
C PHE A 191 -36.32 -31.32 -33.37
N LEU A 192 -36.02 -32.34 -34.18
CA LEU A 192 -34.67 -32.86 -34.36
C LEU A 192 -33.79 -31.91 -35.18
N ILE A 193 -34.39 -31.16 -36.12
CA ILE A 193 -33.70 -30.10 -36.88
C ILE A 193 -33.38 -28.92 -35.96
N LEU A 194 -34.34 -28.46 -35.15
CA LEU A 194 -34.18 -27.30 -34.27
C LEU A 194 -33.13 -27.54 -33.19
N ILE A 195 -33.10 -28.73 -32.60
CA ILE A 195 -32.10 -29.06 -31.58
C ILE A 195 -30.69 -29.11 -32.18
N ASN A 196 -30.52 -29.64 -33.40
CA ASN A 196 -29.23 -29.63 -34.09
C ASN A 196 -28.77 -28.21 -34.41
N ILE A 197 -29.65 -27.36 -34.96
CA ILE A 197 -29.32 -25.95 -35.24
C ILE A 197 -28.91 -25.23 -33.95
N THR A 198 -29.66 -25.44 -32.87
CA THR A 198 -29.39 -24.81 -31.57
C THR A 198 -28.04 -25.24 -30.99
N ILE A 199 -27.73 -26.53 -31.05
CA ILE A 199 -26.44 -27.09 -30.61
C ILE A 199 -25.29 -26.51 -31.46
N VAL A 200 -25.45 -26.46 -32.78
CA VAL A 200 -24.43 -25.89 -33.69
C VAL A 200 -24.17 -24.42 -33.36
N ILE A 201 -25.21 -23.60 -33.20
CA ILE A 201 -25.02 -22.17 -32.87
C ILE A 201 -24.39 -22.01 -31.48
N SER A 202 -24.78 -22.83 -30.50
CA SER A 202 -24.17 -22.82 -29.17
C SER A 202 -22.68 -23.18 -29.23
N LEU A 203 -22.31 -24.22 -29.98
CA LEU A 203 -20.91 -24.63 -30.19
C LEU A 203 -20.10 -23.55 -30.92
N ILE A 204 -20.67 -22.91 -31.94
CA ILE A 204 -20.04 -21.77 -32.63
C ILE A 204 -19.78 -20.62 -31.64
N SER A 205 -20.75 -20.33 -30.78
CA SER A 205 -20.62 -19.28 -29.76
C SER A 205 -19.50 -19.60 -28.77
N VAL A 206 -19.45 -20.83 -28.25
CA VAL A 206 -18.37 -21.31 -27.37
C VAL A 206 -17.01 -21.18 -28.07
N PHE A 207 -16.91 -21.61 -29.33
CA PHE A 207 -15.67 -21.53 -30.10
C PHE A 207 -15.18 -20.08 -30.26
N ILE A 208 -16.09 -19.13 -30.54
CA ILE A 208 -15.76 -17.71 -30.64
C ILE A 208 -15.26 -17.16 -29.29
N PHE A 209 -15.93 -17.48 -28.18
CA PHE A 209 -15.54 -17.01 -26.85
C PHE A 209 -14.21 -17.61 -26.37
N ALA A 210 -13.97 -18.89 -26.66
CA ALA A 210 -12.71 -19.56 -26.37
C ALA A 210 -11.55 -18.93 -27.18
N ARG A 211 -11.76 -18.67 -28.48
CA ARG A 211 -10.74 -18.01 -29.32
C ARG A 211 -10.44 -16.58 -28.86
N LYS A 212 -11.44 -15.87 -28.33
CA LYS A 212 -11.28 -14.52 -27.77
C LYS A 212 -10.69 -14.50 -26.34
N LYS A 213 -10.39 -15.64 -25.73
CA LYS A 213 -9.90 -15.76 -24.34
C LYS A 213 -10.84 -15.12 -23.31
N TRP A 214 -12.15 -15.19 -23.56
CA TRP A 214 -13.16 -14.80 -22.58
C TRP A 214 -13.53 -15.95 -21.65
N LEU A 215 -13.24 -17.18 -22.08
CA LEU A 215 -13.26 -18.43 -21.34
C LEU A 215 -11.82 -18.84 -20.97
#